data_AF-A0A8R7PLE2-F1
#
_entry.id   AF-A0A8R7PLE2-F1
#
_cell.length_a   1.000
_cell.length_b   1.000
_cell.length_c   1.000
_cell.angle_alpha   90.00
_cell.angle_beta   90.00
_cell.angle_gamma   90.00
#
_symmetry.space_group_name_H-M   'P 1'
#
loop_
_entity.id
_entity.type
_entity.pdbx_description
1 polymer ?
#
loop_
_entity_poly.entity_id
_entity_poly.type
_entity_poly.pdbx_seq_one_letter_code
_entity_poly.pdbx_strand_id
1 'polypeptide(L)'
;MYLFLLNNSYFIAQMSQPPGLLNLELRSGINCRGLQMGALLCHPERDKYIDSYLDVSWGHVLSSISQSKISGLLHRWVNTSSRNSLAEFKSALHKTYQAQKLWKVPDPQLRDALRKSIAERVITAYRNYLKEHPELEKYIGDEASNPEVLEEMLGEIFEG
;
A
#
# COMPACT_ATOMS: atom_id res chain seq x y z
N MET A 1 1.86 -9.05 13.96
CA MET A 1 1.07 -8.49 15.07
C MET A 1 0.02 -7.48 14.59
N TYR A 2 0.38 -6.46 13.79
CA TYR A 2 -0.58 -5.43 13.33
C TYR A 2 -1.70 -5.93 12.41
N LEU A 3 -1.43 -6.87 11.50
CA LEU A 3 -2.48 -7.44 10.63
C LEU A 3 -3.60 -8.13 11.45
N PHE A 4 -3.23 -8.79 12.55
CA PHE A 4 -4.19 -9.42 13.46
C PHE A 4 -5.03 -8.37 14.20
N LEU A 5 -4.40 -7.31 14.72
CA LEU A 5 -5.12 -6.19 15.36
C LEU A 5 -6.06 -5.49 14.38
N LEU A 6 -5.62 -5.29 13.14
CA LEU A 6 -6.42 -4.68 12.08
C LEU A 6 -7.64 -5.55 11.73
N ASN A 7 -7.44 -6.85 11.49
CA ASN A 7 -8.53 -7.81 11.25
C ASN A 7 -9.56 -7.82 12.40
N ASN A 8 -9.09 -7.84 13.66
CA ASN A 8 -9.98 -7.85 14.82
C ASN A 8 -10.71 -6.51 15.00
N SER A 9 -10.03 -5.38 14.80
CA SER A 9 -10.64 -4.04 14.89
C SER A 9 -11.76 -3.87 13.86
N TYR A 10 -11.54 -4.36 12.64
CA TYR A 10 -12.53 -4.32 11.57
C TYR A 10 -13.75 -5.20 11.89
N PHE A 11 -13.53 -6.41 12.41
CA PHE A 11 -14.62 -7.28 12.86
C PHE A 11 -15.46 -6.63 13.97
N ILE A 12 -14.82 -5.98 14.95
CA ILE A 12 -15.52 -5.27 16.03
C ILE A 12 -16.33 -4.09 15.48
N ALA A 13 -15.78 -3.33 14.52
CA ALA A 13 -16.47 -2.21 13.87
C ALA A 13 -17.67 -2.64 13.02
N GLN A 14 -17.64 -3.85 12.46
CA GLN A 14 -18.77 -4.43 11.73
C GLN A 14 -19.88 -4.91 12.68
N MET A 15 -19.50 -5.48 13.83
CA MET A 15 -20.43 -5.96 14.85
C MET A 15 -21.12 -4.83 15.65
N SER A 16 -20.50 -3.65 15.72
CA SER A 16 -21.07 -2.48 16.39
C SER A 16 -22.08 -1.68 15.52
N GLN A 17 -22.34 -2.12 14.28
CA GLN A 17 -23.35 -1.50 13.42
C GLN A 17 -24.76 -1.83 13.94
N PRO A 18 -25.62 -0.83 14.24
CA PRO A 18 -26.98 -1.09 14.69
C PRO A 18 -27.80 -1.79 13.59
N PRO A 19 -28.66 -2.77 13.92
CA PRO A 19 -29.46 -3.55 12.94
C PRO A 19 -30.46 -2.73 12.08
N GLY A 20 -30.53 -1.41 12.25
CA GLY A 20 -31.57 -0.55 11.67
C GLY A 20 -31.33 -0.10 10.22
N LEU A 21 -30.12 -0.22 9.67
CA LEU A 21 -29.82 0.29 8.31
C LEU A 21 -30.22 -0.66 7.18
N LEU A 22 -30.31 -1.97 7.44
CA LEU A 22 -30.84 -2.93 6.46
C LEU A 22 -32.32 -2.70 6.15
N ASN A 23 -33.09 -2.14 7.10
CA ASN A 23 -34.52 -1.86 6.92
C ASN A 23 -34.80 -0.62 6.04
N LEU A 24 -33.82 0.27 5.85
CA LEU A 24 -33.99 1.47 5.02
C LEU A 24 -33.73 1.19 3.53
N GLU A 25 -32.91 0.17 3.22
CA GLU A 25 -32.65 -0.30 1.85
C GLU A 25 -33.92 -0.89 1.21
N LEU A 26 -34.72 -1.67 1.96
CA LEU A 26 -35.97 -2.24 1.45
C LEU A 26 -37.07 -1.22 1.18
N ARG A 27 -37.08 -0.07 1.87
CA ARG A 27 -38.19 0.91 1.80
C ARG A 27 -37.95 2.03 0.78
N SER A 28 -36.70 2.38 0.49
CA SER A 28 -36.38 3.53 -0.38
C SER A 28 -35.92 3.16 -1.79
N GLY A 29 -35.51 1.92 -2.05
CA GLY A 29 -34.98 1.52 -3.36
C GLY A 29 -33.69 2.25 -3.77
N ILE A 30 -33.10 3.04 -2.87
CA ILE A 30 -31.85 3.75 -3.11
C ILE A 30 -30.71 2.79 -2.77
N ASN A 31 -29.89 2.43 -3.76
CA ASN A 31 -28.66 1.69 -3.56
C ASN A 31 -27.63 2.61 -2.88
N CYS A 32 -27.77 2.78 -1.56
CA CYS A 32 -26.91 3.62 -0.73
C CYS A 32 -25.53 3.00 -0.43
N ARG A 33 -25.22 1.80 -0.97
CA ARG A 33 -23.95 1.10 -0.69
C ARG A 33 -22.72 1.94 -1.01
N GLY A 34 -22.75 2.75 -2.08
CA GLY A 34 -21.63 3.60 -2.47
C GLY A 34 -21.40 4.81 -1.56
N LEU A 35 -22.47 5.43 -1.06
CA LEU A 35 -22.41 6.64 -0.21
C LEU A 35 -22.20 6.31 1.27
N GLN A 36 -22.79 5.23 1.75
CA GLN A 36 -22.57 4.73 3.11
C GLN A 36 -21.14 4.17 3.27
N MET A 37 -20.53 3.66 2.20
CA MET A 37 -19.12 3.24 2.21
C MET A 37 -18.12 4.35 2.42
N GLY A 38 -18.27 5.49 1.76
CA GLY A 38 -17.35 6.62 2.01
C GLY A 38 -17.36 7.11 3.46
N ALA A 39 -18.52 7.04 4.13
CA ALA A 39 -18.69 7.47 5.52
C ALA A 39 -18.28 6.40 6.54
N LEU A 40 -18.51 5.11 6.28
CA LEU A 40 -18.07 4.01 7.16
C LEU A 40 -16.56 3.76 7.09
N LEU A 41 -15.96 4.03 5.93
CA LEU A 41 -14.51 3.98 5.72
C LEU A 41 -13.80 5.09 6.51
N CYS A 42 -14.44 6.22 6.79
CA CYS A 42 -13.85 7.34 7.53
C CYS A 42 -13.89 7.12 9.06
N HIS A 43 -13.41 5.97 9.55
CA HIS A 43 -13.14 5.79 10.97
C HIS A 43 -11.68 6.19 11.23
N PRO A 44 -11.38 7.29 11.95
CA PRO A 44 -10.01 7.76 12.16
C PRO A 44 -9.11 6.73 12.88
N GLU A 45 -9.68 5.73 13.54
CA GLU A 45 -8.93 4.61 14.11
C GLU A 45 -8.48 3.59 13.06
N ARG A 46 -9.27 3.40 12.00
CA ARG A 46 -8.97 2.47 10.88
C ARG A 46 -7.76 2.97 10.11
N ASP A 47 -7.73 4.26 9.80
CA ASP A 47 -6.61 4.88 9.09
C ASP A 47 -5.32 4.80 9.93
N LYS A 48 -5.39 5.02 11.25
CA LYS A 48 -4.24 4.82 12.16
C LYS A 48 -3.66 3.41 12.13
N TYR A 49 -4.50 2.38 12.11
CA TYR A 49 -4.01 1.01 12.07
C TYR A 49 -3.44 0.62 10.70
N ILE A 50 -4.02 1.13 9.61
CA ILE A 50 -3.45 0.98 8.26
C ILE A 50 -2.09 1.68 8.19
N ASP A 51 -1.99 2.92 8.65
CA ASP A 51 -0.74 3.68 8.67
C ASP A 51 0.32 2.97 9.51
N SER A 52 -0.03 2.52 10.71
CA SER A 52 0.88 1.75 11.58
C SER A 52 1.32 0.44 10.92
N TYR A 53 0.39 -0.25 10.24
CA TYR A 53 0.70 -1.46 9.49
C TYR A 53 1.67 -1.18 8.35
N LEU A 54 1.45 -0.11 7.59
CA LEU A 54 2.31 0.32 6.48
C LEU A 54 3.70 0.72 6.99
N ASP A 55 3.78 1.48 8.08
CA ASP A 55 5.05 1.90 8.67
C ASP A 55 5.89 0.69 9.10
N VAL A 56 5.26 -0.31 9.73
CA VAL A 56 5.96 -1.49 10.24
C VAL A 56 6.25 -2.51 9.14
N SER A 57 5.34 -2.70 8.19
CA SER A 57 5.42 -3.80 7.21
C SER A 57 6.01 -3.37 5.86
N TRP A 58 6.00 -2.07 5.57
CA TRP A 58 6.47 -1.49 4.32
C TRP A 58 7.52 -0.40 4.52
N GLY A 59 7.78 0.03 5.76
CA GLY A 59 8.77 1.05 6.09
C GLY A 59 10.17 0.73 5.58
N HIS A 60 10.62 -0.53 5.65
CA HIS A 60 11.92 -0.93 5.13
C HIS A 60 11.99 -0.81 3.59
N VAL A 61 10.92 -1.16 2.88
CA VAL A 61 10.82 -1.00 1.42
C VAL A 61 10.95 0.48 1.04
N LEU A 62 10.20 1.34 1.72
CA LEU A 62 10.22 2.78 1.48
C LEU A 62 11.58 3.39 1.84
N SER A 63 12.20 2.94 2.93
CA SER A 63 13.50 3.46 3.41
C SER A 63 14.63 3.27 2.39
N SER A 64 14.56 2.21 1.58
CA SER A 64 15.56 1.91 0.55
C SER A 64 15.66 3.00 -0.52
N ILE A 65 14.60 3.79 -0.73
CA ILE A 65 14.53 4.89 -1.70
C ILE A 65 14.23 6.26 -1.07
N SER A 66 14.11 6.32 0.26
CA SER A 66 13.80 7.57 1.00
C SER A 66 15.01 8.50 1.17
N GLN A 67 16.16 8.16 0.59
CA GLN A 67 17.37 8.98 0.68
C GLN A 67 17.33 10.13 -0.32
N SER A 68 16.79 11.28 0.11
CA SER A 68 16.93 12.54 -0.61
C SER A 68 17.90 13.48 0.13
N LYS A 69 18.73 14.18 -0.66
CA LYS A 69 19.61 15.33 -0.34
C LYS A 69 21.06 15.04 0.07
N ILE A 70 21.82 14.42 -0.82
CA ILE A 70 23.22 14.87 -1.02
C ILE A 70 23.34 15.40 -2.46
N SER A 71 22.66 16.51 -2.70
CA SER A 71 22.94 17.36 -3.86
C SER A 71 24.19 18.15 -3.53
N GLY A 72 25.30 17.90 -4.23
CA GLY A 72 26.38 18.87 -4.19
C GLY A 72 27.74 18.49 -4.73
N LEU A 73 28.29 17.28 -4.48
CA LEU A 73 29.76 17.16 -4.59
C LEU A 73 30.34 16.06 -5.49
N LEU A 74 29.65 14.94 -5.79
CA LEU A 74 30.25 13.88 -6.64
C LEU A 74 29.19 13.10 -7.45
N HIS A 75 28.90 13.54 -8.68
CA HIS A 75 27.90 12.94 -9.59
C HIS A 75 28.08 11.42 -9.80
N ARG A 76 29.32 10.92 -9.77
CA ARG A 76 29.62 9.48 -9.90
C ARG A 76 29.20 8.66 -8.68
N TRP A 77 29.37 9.19 -7.48
CA TRP A 77 28.97 8.53 -6.23
C TRP A 77 27.45 8.50 -6.10
N VAL A 78 26.79 9.60 -6.46
CA VAL A 78 25.32 9.68 -6.50
C VAL A 78 24.73 8.58 -7.40
N ASN A 79 25.28 8.38 -8.60
CA ASN A 79 24.80 7.36 -9.54
C ASN A 79 24.99 5.91 -9.01
N THR A 80 26.09 5.62 -8.31
CA THR A 80 26.30 4.29 -7.70
C THR A 80 25.40 4.06 -6.50
N SER A 81 25.15 5.11 -5.71
CA SER A 81 24.26 5.05 -4.56
C SER A 81 22.82 4.84 -5.00
N SER A 82 22.35 5.59 -6.00
CA SER A 82 20.99 5.49 -6.52
C SER A 82 20.71 4.11 -7.13
N ARG A 83 21.68 3.54 -7.84
CA ARG A 83 21.55 2.17 -8.35
C ARG A 83 21.45 1.12 -7.24
N ASN A 84 22.23 1.25 -6.17
CA ASN A 84 22.19 0.32 -5.04
C ASN A 84 20.84 0.43 -4.30
N SER A 85 20.39 1.65 -4.01
CA SER A 85 19.07 1.93 -3.43
C SER A 85 17.92 1.33 -4.26
N LEU A 86 17.98 1.44 -5.59
CA LEU A 86 17.00 0.82 -6.49
C LEU A 86 17.00 -0.72 -6.36
N ALA A 87 18.18 -1.34 -6.30
CA ALA A 87 18.28 -2.80 -6.15
C ALA A 87 17.77 -3.27 -4.78
N GLU A 88 18.09 -2.53 -3.72
CA GLU A 88 17.59 -2.78 -2.36
C GLU A 88 16.06 -2.65 -2.31
N PHE A 89 15.50 -1.61 -2.92
CA PHE A 89 14.06 -1.42 -3.03
C PHE A 89 13.39 -2.60 -3.73
N LYS A 90 13.88 -3.00 -4.92
CA LYS A 90 13.31 -4.14 -5.66
C LYS A 90 13.36 -5.43 -4.84
N SER A 91 14.47 -5.69 -4.16
CA SER A 91 14.64 -6.87 -3.30
C SER A 91 13.69 -6.84 -2.09
N ALA A 92 13.59 -5.70 -1.41
CA ALA A 92 12.71 -5.51 -0.27
C ALA A 92 11.23 -5.63 -0.69
N LEU A 93 10.84 -4.98 -1.79
CA LEU A 93 9.50 -5.06 -2.37
C LEU A 93 9.11 -6.50 -2.68
N HIS A 94 9.97 -7.24 -3.39
CA HIS A 94 9.69 -8.62 -3.77
C HIS A 94 9.54 -9.54 -2.55
N LYS A 95 10.44 -9.42 -1.56
CA LYS A 95 10.36 -10.23 -0.33
C LYS A 95 9.08 -9.95 0.46
N THR A 96 8.72 -8.68 0.62
CA THR A 96 7.49 -8.27 1.31
C THR A 96 6.26 -8.76 0.56
N TYR A 97 6.23 -8.59 -0.76
CA TYR A 97 5.16 -9.08 -1.63
C TYR A 97 4.94 -10.58 -1.46
N GLN A 98 5.99 -11.40 -1.59
CA GLN A 98 5.87 -12.85 -1.48
C GLN A 98 5.36 -13.28 -0.10
N ALA A 99 5.81 -12.62 0.97
CA ALA A 99 5.31 -12.89 2.32
C ALA A 99 3.83 -12.54 2.44
N GLN A 100 3.41 -11.38 1.95
CA GLN A 100 2.02 -10.90 2.08
C GLN A 100 1.05 -11.57 1.09
N LYS A 101 1.54 -12.12 -0.03
CA LYS A 101 0.73 -12.92 -0.96
C LYS A 101 0.19 -14.19 -0.30
N LEU A 102 0.94 -14.77 0.65
CA LEU A 102 0.55 -15.97 1.40
C LEU A 102 -0.43 -15.68 2.54
N TRP A 103 -0.67 -14.41 2.86
CA TRP A 103 -1.57 -14.04 3.94
C TRP A 103 -3.00 -13.94 3.41
N LYS A 104 -3.98 -14.14 4.29
CA LYS A 104 -5.40 -13.97 3.97
C LYS A 104 -5.97 -12.81 4.77
N VAL A 105 -6.61 -11.88 4.09
CA VAL A 105 -7.49 -10.88 4.72
C VAL A 105 -8.92 -11.26 4.34
N PRO A 106 -9.72 -11.86 5.24
CA PRO A 106 -11.04 -12.40 4.89
C PRO A 106 -12.03 -11.33 4.45
N ASP A 107 -11.98 -10.17 5.11
CA ASP A 107 -12.86 -9.06 4.78
C ASP A 107 -12.44 -8.38 3.46
N PRO A 108 -13.31 -8.36 2.43
CA PRO A 108 -12.96 -7.83 1.12
C PRO A 108 -12.73 -6.31 1.15
N GLN A 109 -13.46 -5.55 1.97
CA GLN A 109 -13.32 -4.09 2.01
C GLN A 109 -12.00 -3.68 2.66
N LEU A 110 -11.61 -4.37 3.74
CA LEU A 110 -10.33 -4.19 4.41
C LEU A 110 -9.18 -4.60 3.48
N ARG A 111 -9.34 -5.71 2.76
CA ARG A 111 -8.37 -6.18 1.78
C ARG A 111 -8.15 -5.15 0.67
N ASP A 112 -9.22 -4.62 0.10
CA ASP A 112 -9.14 -3.61 -0.96
C ASP A 112 -8.55 -2.29 -0.43
N ALA A 113 -8.94 -1.86 0.77
CA ALA A 113 -8.37 -0.67 1.41
C ALA A 113 -6.86 -0.81 1.64
N LEU A 114 -6.41 -1.97 2.15
CA LEU A 114 -4.98 -2.25 2.36
C LEU A 114 -4.21 -2.23 1.03
N ARG A 115 -4.71 -2.94 0.01
CA ARG A 115 -4.09 -2.97 -1.32
C ARG A 115 -3.94 -1.56 -1.88
N LYS A 116 -5.01 -0.78 -1.84
CA LYS A 116 -5.02 0.59 -2.33
C LYS A 116 -4.01 1.46 -1.57
N SER A 117 -4.01 1.43 -0.24
CA SER A 117 -3.07 2.24 0.55
C SER A 117 -1.61 1.81 0.37
N ILE A 118 -1.34 0.51 0.21
CA ILE A 118 0.01 -0.01 -0.10
C ILE A 118 0.44 0.47 -1.48
N ALA A 119 -0.38 0.25 -2.51
CA ALA A 119 -0.10 0.64 -3.89
C ALA A 119 0.14 2.14 -3.98
N GLU A 120 -0.77 2.97 -3.45
CA GLU A 120 -0.62 4.43 -3.43
C GLU A 120 0.70 4.84 -2.78
N ARG A 121 1.05 4.29 -1.62
CA ARG A 121 2.26 4.70 -0.89
C ARG A 121 3.55 4.24 -1.56
N VAL A 122 3.63 2.97 -1.95
CA VAL A 122 4.84 2.36 -2.54
C VAL A 122 5.08 2.89 -3.96
N ILE A 123 4.05 2.94 -4.79
CA ILE A 123 4.17 3.38 -6.18
C ILE A 123 4.43 4.89 -6.25
N THR A 124 3.80 5.70 -5.40
CA THR A 124 4.10 7.14 -5.33
C THR A 124 5.56 7.38 -4.93
N ALA A 125 6.05 6.70 -3.90
CA ALA A 125 7.45 6.81 -3.50
C ALA A 125 8.40 6.39 -4.63
N TYR A 126 8.09 5.28 -5.32
CA TYR A 126 8.88 4.81 -6.44
C TYR A 126 8.89 5.79 -7.62
N ARG A 127 7.73 6.29 -8.06
CA ARG A 127 7.63 7.29 -9.13
C ARG A 127 8.40 8.57 -8.81
N ASN A 128 8.30 9.06 -7.57
CA ASN A 128 9.05 10.23 -7.12
C ASN A 128 10.56 9.98 -7.16
N TYR A 129 11.00 8.81 -6.69
CA TYR A 129 12.40 8.40 -6.72
C TYR A 129 12.96 8.36 -8.16
N LEU A 130 12.21 7.80 -9.11
CA LEU A 130 12.60 7.78 -10.53
C LEU A 130 12.73 9.18 -11.12
N LYS A 131 11.84 10.11 -10.73
CA LYS A 131 11.87 11.51 -11.16
C LYS A 131 13.10 12.26 -10.61
N GLU A 132 13.54 11.93 -9.39
CA GLU A 132 14.74 12.50 -8.78
C GLU A 132 16.03 11.92 -9.37
N HIS A 133 15.96 10.74 -9.98
CA HIS A 133 17.10 9.99 -10.50
C HIS A 133 16.93 9.58 -11.98
N PRO A 134 16.90 10.54 -12.91
CA PRO A 134 16.74 10.25 -14.35
C PRO A 134 17.84 9.35 -14.91
N GLU A 135 19.03 9.31 -14.28
CA GLU A 135 20.11 8.39 -14.65
C GLU A 135 19.75 6.90 -14.51
N LEU A 136 18.67 6.59 -13.79
CA LEU A 136 18.19 5.24 -13.56
C LEU A 136 17.30 4.69 -14.68
N GLU A 137 16.85 5.53 -15.63
CA GLU A 137 15.95 5.14 -16.73
C GLU A 137 16.46 3.90 -17.48
N LYS A 138 17.77 3.83 -17.74
CA LYS A 138 18.44 2.71 -18.40
C LYS A 138 18.48 1.39 -17.60
N TYR A 139 18.16 1.41 -16.30
CA TYR A 139 18.12 0.24 -15.42
C TYR A 139 16.68 -0.19 -15.06
N ILE A 140 15.69 0.50 -15.61
CA ILE A 140 14.25 0.24 -15.43
C ILE A 140 13.65 -0.35 -16.72
N GLY A 141 14.47 -0.59 -17.74
CA GLY A 141 14.06 -1.11 -19.05
C GLY A 141 13.45 -2.52 -19.03
N ASP A 142 13.47 -3.22 -17.90
CA ASP A 142 12.75 -4.49 -17.74
C ASP A 142 11.30 -4.22 -17.35
N GLU A 143 10.36 -4.86 -18.05
CA GLU A 143 8.91 -4.76 -17.83
C GLU A 143 8.51 -4.97 -16.36
N ALA A 144 9.23 -5.83 -15.63
CA ALA A 144 9.03 -6.08 -14.20
C ALA A 144 9.35 -4.89 -13.27
N SER A 145 9.98 -3.82 -13.80
CA SER A 145 10.28 -2.59 -13.06
C SER A 145 9.31 -1.46 -13.40
N ASN A 146 8.37 -1.69 -14.32
CA ASN A 146 7.35 -0.73 -14.67
C ASN A 146 6.44 -0.46 -13.45
N PRO A 147 6.18 0.81 -13.08
CA PRO A 147 5.33 1.14 -11.93
C PRO A 147 3.90 0.59 -12.01
N GLU A 148 3.32 0.54 -13.21
CA GLU A 148 1.98 0.00 -13.44
C GLU A 148 1.94 -1.53 -13.24
N VAL A 149 2.98 -2.25 -13.67
CA VAL A 149 3.12 -3.71 -13.41
C VAL A 149 3.28 -3.99 -11.92
N LEU A 150 4.05 -3.16 -11.21
CA LEU A 150 4.19 -3.27 -9.76
C LEU A 150 2.88 -2.97 -9.03
N GLU A 151 2.10 -2.01 -9.52
CA GLU A 151 0.78 -1.67 -8.99
C GLU A 151 -0.21 -2.83 -9.16
N GLU A 152 -0.26 -3.44 -10.34
CA GLU A 152 -1.08 -4.63 -10.62
C GLU A 152 -0.67 -5.80 -9.72
N MET A 153 0.63 -6.07 -9.60
CA MET A 153 1.16 -7.10 -8.70
C MET A 153 0.71 -6.88 -7.25
N LEU A 154 0.75 -5.64 -6.75
CA LEU A 154 0.28 -5.29 -5.41
C LEU A 154 -1.24 -5.46 -5.24
N GLY A 155 -2.01 -5.50 -6.33
CA GLY A 155 -3.43 -5.85 -6.31
C GLY A 155 -3.72 -7.30 -5.94
N GLU A 156 -2.73 -8.19 -6.04
CA GLU A 156 -2.91 -9.64 -5.80
C GLU A 156 -2.58 -10.10 -4.38
N ILE A 157 -2.03 -9.23 -3.52
CA ILE A 157 -1.64 -9.63 -2.15
C ILE A 157 -2.88 -9.89 -1.28
N PHE A 158 -2.75 -10.74 -0.26
CA PHE A 158 -3.82 -11.12 0.68
C PHE A 158 -4.89 -12.13 0.19
N GLU A 159 -4.63 -12.88 -0.89
CA GLU A 159 -5.54 -13.92 -1.43
C GLU A 159 -5.32 -15.34 -0.87
N GLY A 160 -4.40 -15.51 0.10
CA GLY A 160 -3.98 -16.82 0.64
C GLY A 160 -5.05 -17.66 1.34
#